data_AF-D7FR16-F1
#
_entry.id   AF-D7FR16-F1
#
_cell.length_a   1.000
_cell.length_b   1.000
_cell.length_c   1.000
_cell.angle_alpha   90.00
_cell.angle_beta   90.00
_cell.angle_gamma   90.00
#
_symmetry.space_group_name_H-M   'P 1'
#
loop_
_entity.id
_entity.type
_entity.pdbx_description
1 polymer ?
#
loop_
_entity_poly.entity_id
_entity_poly.type
_entity_poly.pdbx_seq_one_letter_code
_entity_poly.pdbx_strand_id
1 'polypeptide(L)'
;MSWKASTHRPWSPGYDIPLSSKTLTATHNSFSHDRNISTHANFEVVTAQVYSMTDQLSCLGVRGLEIDLHYIDELAVEGDEESAIRMCHASEDVAEQMVDLCETFGWDVCEAADIFDYDEDTGCRPGAPTARAGFEEVASWLFLEENANEVLFLKLDSSLNDEDETVSTIVSDVFGEDVIFSPTDWEEFSGSDDWPSPAELVAMGTRVIIAGSESSTLVFSTDSDAVEVLISAEDFDTSECADVEGFPEPSWYRVQGDMVEYRLDRANSTIFELVPGSDEALTSSMTDNVMNCGFTPTFDRLDADLMESTIWSWDTDRPETGFDLPRAAVISSDGGRWTDVETDSDSGERHSFACRNSGTVIFPSGVRFTHGQTV
;
A
#
# COMPACT_ATOMS: atom_id res chain seq x y z
N MET A 1 -8.35 5.25 23.62
CA MET A 1 -8.54 6.57 22.97
C MET A 1 -7.57 6.59 21.82
N SER A 2 -8.04 6.42 20.59
CA SER A 2 -7.20 6.47 19.40
C SER A 2 -7.45 7.82 18.73
N TRP A 3 -6.38 8.55 18.46
CA TRP A 3 -6.41 9.69 17.56
C TRP A 3 -6.45 9.11 16.15
N LYS A 4 -7.54 9.34 15.40
CA LYS A 4 -7.50 9.19 13.95
C LYS A 4 -7.01 10.52 13.39
N ALA A 5 -5.74 10.60 13.04
CA ALA A 5 -5.27 11.64 12.16
C ALA A 5 -6.01 11.47 10.83
N SER A 6 -6.73 12.48 10.39
CA SER A 6 -7.10 12.55 8.98
C SER A 6 -5.86 12.98 8.24
N THR A 7 -5.34 12.05 7.47
CA THR A 7 -4.25 12.27 6.51
C THR A 7 -4.76 12.90 5.21
N HIS A 8 -5.96 13.54 5.19
CA HIS A 8 -6.37 14.44 4.10
C HIS A 8 -5.48 15.70 4.05
N ARG A 9 -4.20 15.51 3.73
CA ARG A 9 -3.47 16.45 2.91
C ARG A 9 -3.31 15.80 1.54
N PRO A 10 -3.86 16.38 0.47
CA PRO A 10 -3.29 16.17 -0.85
C PRO A 10 -1.83 16.63 -0.79
N TRP A 11 -0.87 15.71 -0.94
CA TRP A 11 0.55 15.91 -1.31
C TRP A 11 1.31 17.19 -0.82
N SER A 12 0.92 17.83 0.28
CA SER A 12 1.09 19.28 0.42
C SER A 12 2.50 19.78 0.78
N PRO A 13 3.43 19.00 1.36
CA PRO A 13 4.84 19.32 1.20
C PRO A 13 5.34 18.73 -0.13
N GLY A 14 5.68 19.60 -1.07
CA GLY A 14 6.35 19.20 -2.30
C GLY A 14 5.44 18.76 -3.44
N TYR A 15 4.15 19.14 -3.47
CA TYR A 15 3.24 18.79 -4.59
C TYR A 15 3.81 19.13 -5.99
N ASP A 16 4.65 20.17 -6.05
CA ASP A 16 5.33 20.64 -7.27
C ASP A 16 6.73 20.03 -7.49
N ILE A 17 7.16 19.10 -6.64
CA ILE A 17 8.45 18.39 -6.79
C ILE A 17 8.22 17.16 -7.69
N PRO A 18 9.14 16.88 -8.65
CA PRO A 18 9.12 15.66 -9.45
C PRO A 18 8.91 14.39 -8.62
N LEU A 19 8.13 13.43 -9.12
CA LEU A 19 7.94 12.15 -8.45
C LEU A 19 9.25 11.39 -8.21
N SER A 20 10.23 11.51 -9.12
CA SER A 20 11.58 10.94 -8.99
C SER A 20 12.34 11.44 -7.76
N SER A 21 11.95 12.58 -7.21
CA SER A 21 12.56 13.21 -6.04
C SER A 21 11.69 13.07 -4.77
N LYS A 22 10.69 12.18 -4.79
CA LYS A 22 9.79 11.94 -3.66
C LYS A 22 9.87 10.53 -3.12
N THR A 23 9.76 10.42 -1.80
CA THR A 23 9.44 9.18 -1.10
C THR A 23 7.93 9.05 -0.97
N LEU A 24 7.40 7.86 -1.26
CA LEU A 24 5.97 7.55 -1.17
C LEU A 24 5.76 6.47 -0.11
N THR A 25 4.69 6.55 0.66
CA THR A 25 4.31 5.41 1.51
C THR A 25 3.45 4.45 0.70
N ALA A 26 3.86 3.18 0.71
CA ALA A 26 3.19 2.11 0.00
C ALA A 26 2.99 0.87 0.88
N THR A 27 2.05 0.03 0.47
CA THR A 27 1.70 -1.23 1.14
C THR A 27 1.87 -2.40 0.17
N HIS A 28 2.42 -3.50 0.69
CA HIS A 28 2.52 -4.78 -0.01
C HIS A 28 1.21 -5.56 0.14
N ASN A 29 0.79 -6.31 -0.88
CA ASN A 29 -0.42 -7.16 -0.83
C ASN A 29 -1.65 -6.38 -0.32
N SER A 30 -1.86 -5.18 -0.87
CA SER A 30 -2.78 -4.16 -0.33
C SER A 30 -4.23 -4.64 -0.26
N PHE A 31 -4.60 -5.59 -1.11
CA PHE A 31 -5.94 -6.16 -1.21
C PHE A 31 -6.30 -7.11 -0.06
N SER A 32 -5.30 -7.63 0.68
CA SER A 32 -5.41 -8.78 1.58
C SER A 32 -6.09 -8.53 2.94
N HIS A 33 -7.09 -7.65 2.99
CA HIS A 33 -7.69 -7.14 4.24
C HIS A 33 -8.96 -7.87 4.71
N ASP A 34 -9.13 -9.16 4.42
CA ASP A 34 -10.41 -9.80 4.73
C ASP A 34 -10.58 -10.04 6.25
N ARG A 35 -11.55 -9.36 6.86
CA ARG A 35 -11.90 -9.50 8.29
C ARG A 35 -12.53 -10.86 8.64
N ASN A 36 -12.89 -11.68 7.65
CA ASN A 36 -13.48 -13.01 7.88
C ASN A 36 -12.47 -14.14 8.12
N ILE A 37 -11.17 -13.86 8.01
CA ILE A 37 -10.09 -14.85 8.20
C ILE A 37 -10.02 -15.39 9.63
N SER A 38 -10.65 -14.73 10.60
CA SER A 38 -10.57 -15.11 12.03
C SER A 38 -11.14 -16.49 12.43
N THR A 39 -11.64 -17.34 11.51
CA THR A 39 -12.38 -18.56 11.90
C THR A 39 -11.99 -19.89 11.25
N HIS A 40 -11.20 -19.93 10.18
CA HIS A 40 -10.84 -21.19 9.52
C HIS A 40 -9.33 -21.16 9.21
N ALA A 41 -8.68 -22.33 9.26
CA ALA A 41 -7.23 -22.47 9.41
C ALA A 41 -6.42 -21.43 8.61
N ASN A 42 -5.63 -20.63 9.33
CA ASN A 42 -4.77 -19.55 8.84
C ASN A 42 -3.65 -20.07 7.91
N PHE A 43 -4.01 -20.66 6.78
CA PHE A 43 -3.10 -21.04 5.71
C PHE A 43 -3.18 -20.08 4.52
N GLU A 44 -3.92 -18.97 4.65
CA GLU A 44 -3.51 -17.75 3.96
C GLU A 44 -2.18 -17.32 4.60
N VAL A 45 -1.08 -17.86 4.09
CA VAL A 45 0.32 -17.55 4.43
C VAL A 45 0.65 -16.06 4.19
N VAL A 46 -0.33 -15.24 3.82
CA VAL A 46 -0.07 -13.99 3.08
C VAL A 46 -1.01 -12.81 3.35
N THR A 47 -1.98 -12.90 4.27
CA THR A 47 -2.77 -11.69 4.55
C THR A 47 -1.99 -10.72 5.40
N ALA A 48 -1.37 -9.76 4.72
CA ALA A 48 -0.57 -8.74 5.35
C ALA A 48 -1.46 -7.65 5.94
N GLN A 49 -2.51 -7.17 5.24
CA GLN A 49 -3.13 -5.89 5.62
C GLN A 49 -4.30 -6.01 6.61
N VAL A 50 -4.35 -5.07 7.57
CA VAL A 50 -5.43 -4.98 8.58
C VAL A 50 -6.61 -4.11 8.09
N TYR A 51 -6.36 -3.28 7.08
CA TYR A 51 -7.25 -2.23 6.62
C TYR A 51 -7.61 -2.42 5.14
N SER A 52 -8.82 -2.03 4.73
CA SER A 52 -9.17 -2.02 3.30
C SER A 52 -8.28 -1.11 2.49
N MET A 53 -8.21 -1.30 1.16
CA MET A 53 -7.43 -0.39 0.32
C MET A 53 -7.94 1.05 0.48
N THR A 54 -9.26 1.25 0.56
CA THR A 54 -9.85 2.56 0.88
C THR A 54 -9.44 3.09 2.25
N ASP A 55 -9.40 2.25 3.29
CA ASP A 55 -8.95 2.63 4.63
C ASP A 55 -7.44 2.92 4.66
N GLN A 56 -6.62 2.18 3.91
CA GLN A 56 -5.19 2.45 3.75
C GLN A 56 -4.98 3.83 3.12
N LEU A 57 -5.68 4.12 2.02
CA LEU A 57 -5.62 5.42 1.34
C LEU A 57 -6.13 6.58 2.20
N SER A 58 -7.26 6.39 2.89
CA SER A 58 -7.97 7.45 3.64
C SER A 58 -7.44 7.68 5.05
N CYS A 59 -7.11 6.61 5.77
CA CYS A 59 -6.74 6.67 7.17
C CYS A 59 -5.22 6.62 7.37
N LEU A 60 -4.50 5.83 6.57
CA LEU A 60 -3.05 5.70 6.69
C LEU A 60 -2.32 6.70 5.77
N GLY A 61 -3.00 7.19 4.73
CA GLY A 61 -2.43 8.17 3.81
C GLY A 61 -1.44 7.57 2.82
N VAL A 62 -1.46 6.24 2.62
CA VAL A 62 -0.64 5.59 1.60
C VAL A 62 -1.05 6.08 0.21
N ARG A 63 -0.10 6.12 -0.72
CA ARG A 63 -0.34 6.49 -2.13
C ARG A 63 0.21 5.48 -3.12
N GLY A 64 0.97 4.49 -2.64
CA GLY A 64 1.32 3.28 -3.39
C GLY A 64 0.52 2.09 -2.87
N LEU A 65 -0.06 1.30 -3.77
CA LEU A 65 -0.69 0.01 -3.47
C LEU A 65 -0.08 -1.05 -4.37
N GLU A 66 0.43 -2.13 -3.79
CA GLU A 66 0.77 -3.35 -4.51
C GLU A 66 -0.40 -4.33 -4.49
N ILE A 67 -0.72 -4.89 -5.65
CA ILE A 67 -1.87 -5.75 -5.90
C ILE A 67 -1.40 -6.97 -6.68
N ASP A 68 -1.69 -8.14 -6.13
CA ASP A 68 -1.30 -9.40 -6.74
C ASP A 68 -2.48 -9.96 -7.51
N LEU A 69 -2.26 -10.26 -8.79
CA LEU A 69 -3.30 -10.73 -9.70
C LEU A 69 -2.95 -12.11 -10.22
N HIS A 70 -3.85 -13.06 -10.01
CA HIS A 70 -3.73 -14.43 -10.52
C HIS A 70 -4.90 -14.75 -11.44
N TYR A 71 -4.63 -15.36 -12.60
CA TYR A 71 -5.66 -15.92 -13.46
C TYR A 71 -5.88 -17.40 -13.14
N ILE A 72 -7.06 -17.71 -12.61
CA ILE A 72 -7.42 -19.08 -12.20
C ILE A 72 -8.53 -19.61 -13.12
N ASP A 73 -8.16 -20.45 -14.10
CA ASP A 73 -9.07 -20.94 -15.15
C ASP A 73 -10.30 -21.66 -14.58
N GLU A 74 -10.14 -22.40 -13.48
CA GLU A 74 -11.22 -23.10 -12.79
C GLU A 74 -12.31 -22.17 -12.23
N LEU A 75 -11.97 -20.90 -12.02
CA LEU A 75 -12.89 -19.86 -11.56
C LEU A 75 -13.52 -19.07 -12.71
N ALA A 76 -13.12 -19.32 -13.96
CA ALA A 76 -13.68 -18.67 -15.13
C ALA A 76 -15.16 -19.03 -15.31
N VAL A 77 -16.00 -18.00 -15.44
CA VAL A 77 -17.40 -18.13 -15.82
C VAL A 77 -17.49 -18.05 -17.34
N GLU A 78 -18.26 -18.95 -17.97
CA GLU A 78 -18.43 -18.97 -19.43
C GLU A 78 -18.90 -17.60 -19.97
N GLY A 79 -18.04 -16.95 -20.76
CA GLY A 79 -18.29 -15.63 -21.35
C GLY A 79 -17.93 -14.44 -20.45
N ASP A 80 -17.22 -14.67 -19.35
CA ASP A 80 -16.75 -13.66 -18.39
C ASP A 80 -15.36 -14.07 -17.84
N GLU A 81 -14.33 -13.91 -18.67
CA GLU A 81 -12.93 -14.25 -18.34
C GLU A 81 -12.40 -13.40 -17.16
N GLU A 82 -12.92 -12.18 -16.99
CA GLU A 82 -12.56 -11.30 -15.87
C GLU A 82 -12.89 -11.92 -14.49
N SER A 83 -13.85 -12.84 -14.44
CA SER A 83 -14.21 -13.56 -13.22
C SER A 83 -13.12 -14.54 -12.75
N ALA A 84 -12.18 -14.92 -13.61
CA ALA A 84 -11.04 -15.76 -13.27
C ALA A 84 -9.88 -14.97 -12.67
N ILE A 85 -9.80 -13.66 -12.90
CA ILE A 85 -8.70 -12.82 -12.39
C ILE A 85 -8.98 -12.43 -10.95
N ARG A 86 -8.22 -12.99 -10.02
CA ARG A 86 -8.38 -12.84 -8.57
C ARG A 86 -7.26 -12.03 -7.96
N MET A 87 -7.64 -11.25 -6.95
CA MET A 87 -6.69 -10.65 -6.02
C MET A 87 -6.39 -11.65 -4.92
N CYS A 88 -5.32 -12.40 -5.10
CA CYS A 88 -4.78 -13.37 -4.14
C CYS A 88 -3.26 -13.35 -4.22
N HIS A 89 -2.60 -13.98 -3.26
CA HIS A 89 -1.16 -14.17 -3.31
C HIS A 89 -0.89 -15.65 -3.15
N ALA A 90 -0.23 -16.21 -4.15
CA ALA A 90 0.28 -17.56 -4.14
C ALA A 90 1.68 -17.55 -4.75
N SER A 91 2.52 -18.47 -4.31
CA SER A 91 3.80 -18.75 -4.94
C SER A 91 3.93 -20.24 -5.14
N GLU A 92 4.68 -20.66 -6.16
CA GLU A 92 4.90 -22.08 -6.48
C GLU A 92 5.34 -22.88 -5.25
N ASP A 93 6.30 -22.35 -4.47
CA ASP A 93 6.82 -22.99 -3.26
C ASP A 93 5.75 -23.15 -2.16
N VAL A 94 4.85 -22.18 -2.00
CA VAL A 94 3.76 -22.26 -1.01
C VAL A 94 2.67 -23.21 -1.51
N ALA A 95 2.32 -23.14 -2.79
CA ALA A 95 1.36 -24.02 -3.43
C ALA A 95 1.79 -25.49 -3.29
N GLU A 96 3.05 -25.83 -3.59
CA GLU A 96 3.58 -27.19 -3.41
C GLU A 96 3.44 -27.68 -1.96
N GLN A 97 3.76 -26.83 -0.98
CA GLN A 97 3.61 -27.16 0.44
C GLN A 97 2.15 -27.41 0.84
N MET A 98 1.21 -26.63 0.29
CA MET A 98 -0.22 -26.81 0.53
C MET A 98 -0.74 -28.09 -0.11
N VAL A 99 -0.31 -28.41 -1.34
CA VAL A 99 -0.64 -29.68 -1.99
C VAL A 99 -0.14 -30.85 -1.14
N ASP A 100 1.12 -30.85 -0.71
CA ASP A 100 1.70 -31.90 0.16
C ASP A 100 0.92 -32.07 1.48
N LEU A 101 0.50 -30.94 2.08
CA LEU A 101 -0.34 -30.91 3.26
C LEU A 101 -1.71 -31.56 3.00
N CYS A 102 -2.36 -31.18 1.91
CA CYS A 102 -3.70 -31.65 1.55
C CYS A 102 -3.73 -33.08 1.06
N GLU A 103 -2.67 -33.57 0.42
CA GLU A 103 -2.48 -35.00 0.15
C GLU A 103 -2.35 -35.81 1.45
N THR A 104 -1.71 -35.24 2.48
CA THR A 104 -1.51 -35.89 3.78
C THR A 104 -2.80 -35.96 4.60
N PHE A 105 -3.57 -34.86 4.66
CA PHE A 105 -4.79 -34.76 5.47
C PHE A 105 -6.06 -35.19 4.73
N GLY A 106 -6.02 -35.21 3.41
CA GLY A 106 -7.16 -35.43 2.52
C GLY A 106 -7.78 -34.11 2.07
N TRP A 107 -7.99 -33.97 0.76
CA TRP A 107 -8.57 -32.78 0.12
C TRP A 107 -9.93 -32.36 0.69
N ASP A 108 -10.80 -33.31 1.07
CA ASP A 108 -12.09 -32.99 1.73
C ASP A 108 -11.93 -32.12 3.00
N VAL A 109 -10.80 -32.27 3.72
CA VAL A 109 -10.49 -31.47 4.92
C VAL A 109 -9.96 -30.09 4.54
N CYS A 110 -9.13 -30.02 3.50
CA CYS A 110 -8.58 -28.76 2.98
C CYS A 110 -9.66 -27.88 2.36
N GLU A 111 -10.55 -28.44 1.54
CA GLU A 111 -11.69 -27.71 0.98
C GLU A 111 -12.62 -27.20 2.10
N ALA A 112 -12.83 -28.00 3.15
CA ALA A 112 -13.58 -27.55 4.33
C ALA A 112 -12.87 -26.45 5.13
N ALA A 113 -11.57 -26.26 4.90
CA ALA A 113 -10.75 -25.18 5.43
C ALA A 113 -10.52 -24.04 4.42
N ASP A 114 -11.25 -24.02 3.30
CA ASP A 114 -11.17 -23.01 2.23
C ASP A 114 -9.83 -23.03 1.46
N ILE A 115 -9.14 -24.18 1.43
CA ILE A 115 -7.94 -24.43 0.62
C ILE A 115 -8.34 -25.25 -0.59
N PHE A 116 -8.06 -24.73 -1.79
CA PHE A 116 -8.39 -25.35 -3.07
C PHE A 116 -7.13 -25.58 -3.89
N ASP A 117 -7.14 -26.67 -4.65
CA ASP A 117 -6.08 -27.01 -5.61
C ASP A 117 -6.29 -26.20 -6.89
N TYR A 118 -5.37 -25.28 -7.15
CA TYR A 118 -5.31 -24.47 -8.37
C TYR A 118 -3.89 -24.49 -8.95
N ASP A 119 -3.20 -25.63 -8.85
CA ASP A 119 -1.79 -25.77 -9.25
C ASP A 119 -0.90 -24.72 -8.54
N GLU A 120 -0.22 -23.85 -9.29
CA GLU A 120 0.65 -22.78 -8.76
C GLU A 120 -0.11 -21.70 -7.97
N ASP A 121 -1.43 -21.61 -8.15
CA ASP A 121 -2.31 -20.70 -7.43
C ASP A 121 -2.94 -21.33 -6.18
N THR A 122 -2.49 -22.53 -5.78
CA THR A 122 -2.98 -23.22 -4.57
C THR A 122 -2.73 -22.35 -3.34
N GLY A 123 -3.81 -21.92 -2.70
CA GLY A 123 -3.81 -20.91 -1.63
C GLY A 123 -4.73 -19.73 -1.96
N CYS A 124 -5.01 -19.48 -3.23
CA CYS A 124 -6.12 -18.65 -3.66
C CYS A 124 -7.46 -19.36 -3.40
N ARG A 125 -8.55 -18.58 -3.31
CA ARG A 125 -9.89 -19.09 -3.01
C ARG A 125 -10.96 -18.51 -3.93
N PRO A 126 -12.06 -19.23 -4.21
CA PRO A 126 -13.17 -18.70 -5.01
C PRO A 126 -13.76 -17.39 -4.48
N GLY A 127 -13.69 -17.19 -3.16
CA GLY A 127 -14.18 -16.01 -2.47
C GLY A 127 -13.24 -14.81 -2.53
N ALA A 128 -12.03 -14.95 -3.06
CA ALA A 128 -11.10 -13.83 -3.24
C ALA A 128 -11.74 -12.76 -4.14
N PRO A 129 -11.52 -11.46 -3.84
CA PRO A 129 -12.00 -10.38 -4.69
C PRO A 129 -11.52 -10.57 -6.14
N THR A 130 -12.37 -10.25 -7.11
CA THR A 130 -11.90 -10.15 -8.51
C THR A 130 -11.06 -8.90 -8.69
N ALA A 131 -10.21 -8.87 -9.72
CA ALA A 131 -9.45 -7.67 -10.09
C ALA A 131 -10.38 -6.46 -10.27
N ARG A 132 -11.51 -6.64 -10.97
CA ARG A 132 -12.51 -5.58 -11.14
C ARG A 132 -13.04 -5.06 -9.80
N ALA A 133 -13.41 -5.94 -8.87
CA ALA A 133 -13.96 -5.52 -7.58
C ALA A 133 -12.95 -4.72 -6.75
N GLY A 134 -11.68 -5.14 -6.74
CA GLY A 134 -10.65 -4.38 -6.01
C GLY A 134 -10.28 -3.06 -6.69
N PHE A 135 -10.23 -3.00 -8.02
CA PHE A 135 -10.04 -1.73 -8.72
C PHE A 135 -11.23 -0.79 -8.53
N GLU A 136 -12.47 -1.30 -8.50
CA GLU A 136 -13.66 -0.51 -8.18
C GLU A 136 -13.60 0.05 -6.75
N GLU A 137 -13.04 -0.70 -5.78
CA GLU A 137 -12.78 -0.17 -4.43
C GLU A 137 -11.85 1.05 -4.51
N VAL A 138 -10.70 0.92 -5.17
CA VAL A 138 -9.72 2.01 -5.30
C VAL A 138 -10.32 3.21 -6.06
N ALA A 139 -11.04 2.97 -7.16
CA ALA A 139 -11.71 3.99 -7.95
C ALA A 139 -12.76 4.73 -7.12
N SER A 140 -13.52 4.03 -6.27
CA SER A 140 -14.53 4.64 -5.40
C SER A 140 -13.95 5.67 -4.44
N TRP A 141 -12.69 5.49 -4.03
CA TRP A 141 -11.94 6.48 -3.27
C TRP A 141 -11.41 7.61 -4.16
N LEU A 142 -10.77 7.27 -5.28
CA LEU A 142 -10.09 8.23 -6.17
C LEU A 142 -11.03 9.28 -6.78
N PHE A 143 -12.29 8.89 -7.05
CA PHE A 143 -13.28 9.76 -7.71
C PHE A 143 -14.12 10.60 -6.74
N LEU A 144 -13.83 10.57 -5.44
CA LEU A 144 -14.42 11.52 -4.49
C LEU A 144 -13.92 12.95 -4.78
N GLU A 145 -14.81 13.94 -4.64
CA GLU A 145 -14.48 15.36 -4.92
C GLU A 145 -13.32 15.85 -4.03
N GLU A 146 -13.29 15.40 -2.77
CA GLU A 146 -12.23 15.68 -1.81
C GLU A 146 -10.86 15.11 -2.21
N ASN A 147 -10.83 14.08 -3.07
CA ASN A 147 -9.62 13.40 -3.54
C ASN A 147 -9.22 13.80 -4.97
N ALA A 148 -9.84 14.86 -5.53
CA ALA A 148 -9.60 15.29 -6.91
C ALA A 148 -8.13 15.67 -7.23
N ASN A 149 -7.33 15.98 -6.20
CA ASN A 149 -5.91 16.33 -6.33
C ASN A 149 -4.96 15.20 -5.92
N GLU A 150 -5.49 14.01 -5.64
CA GLU A 150 -4.70 12.84 -5.27
C GLU A 150 -4.16 12.16 -6.52
N VAL A 151 -3.00 11.53 -6.35
CA VAL A 151 -2.32 10.74 -7.38
C VAL A 151 -1.95 9.41 -6.72
N LEU A 152 -2.23 8.31 -7.40
CA LEU A 152 -2.00 6.96 -6.91
C LEU A 152 -0.96 6.25 -7.77
N PHE A 153 -0.17 5.41 -7.11
CA PHE A 153 0.71 4.46 -7.74
C PHE A 153 0.18 3.05 -7.45
N LEU A 154 -0.07 2.28 -8.51
CA LEU A 154 -0.49 0.88 -8.42
C LEU A 154 0.63 0.01 -8.96
N LYS A 155 1.17 -0.88 -8.13
CA LYS A 155 2.05 -1.97 -8.58
C LYS A 155 1.19 -3.21 -8.77
N LEU A 156 1.24 -3.81 -9.94
CA LEU A 156 0.62 -5.09 -10.26
C LEU A 156 1.72 -6.14 -10.24
N ASP A 157 1.69 -7.02 -9.24
CA ASP A 157 2.45 -8.26 -9.29
C ASP A 157 1.51 -9.32 -9.86
N SER A 158 1.86 -9.99 -10.94
CA SER A 158 0.82 -10.68 -11.71
C SER A 158 1.29 -11.97 -12.34
N SER A 159 0.57 -13.06 -12.04
CA SER A 159 0.63 -14.36 -12.70
C SER A 159 -0.63 -14.55 -13.54
N LEU A 160 -0.64 -13.97 -14.74
CA LEU A 160 -1.86 -13.81 -15.54
C LEU A 160 -2.05 -14.84 -16.64
N ASN A 161 -1.11 -15.76 -16.86
CA ASN A 161 -1.23 -16.77 -17.93
C ASN A 161 -1.57 -16.18 -19.31
N ASP A 162 -0.89 -15.09 -19.70
CA ASP A 162 -1.11 -14.30 -20.93
C ASP A 162 -2.40 -13.42 -20.95
N GLU A 163 -3.07 -13.20 -19.80
CA GLU A 163 -4.32 -12.40 -19.69
C GLU A 163 -4.11 -10.90 -19.38
N ASP A 164 -2.95 -10.34 -19.75
CA ASP A 164 -2.60 -8.93 -19.52
C ASP A 164 -3.56 -7.94 -20.21
N GLU A 165 -4.09 -8.32 -21.38
CA GLU A 165 -5.08 -7.51 -22.13
C GLU A 165 -6.41 -7.43 -21.36
N THR A 166 -6.81 -8.51 -20.70
CA THR A 166 -8.01 -8.57 -19.86
C THR A 166 -7.85 -7.64 -18.65
N VAL A 167 -6.70 -7.67 -17.96
CA VAL A 167 -6.40 -6.72 -16.87
C VAL A 167 -6.39 -5.27 -17.36
N SER A 168 -5.75 -5.00 -18.51
CA SER A 168 -5.71 -3.66 -19.10
C SER A 168 -7.12 -3.15 -19.45
N THR A 169 -8.01 -4.04 -19.92
CA THR A 169 -9.42 -3.72 -20.20
C THR A 169 -10.17 -3.37 -18.91
N ILE A 170 -10.03 -4.17 -17.86
CA ILE A 170 -10.65 -3.89 -16.55
C ILE A 170 -10.18 -2.53 -16.02
N VAL A 171 -8.88 -2.27 -16.07
CA VAL A 171 -8.27 -1.00 -15.62
C VAL A 171 -8.84 0.19 -16.41
N SER A 172 -8.88 0.10 -17.75
CA SER A 172 -9.45 1.12 -18.62
C SER A 172 -10.93 1.37 -18.32
N ASP A 173 -11.72 0.31 -18.14
CA ASP A 173 -13.14 0.40 -17.82
C ASP A 173 -13.40 1.07 -16.46
N VAL A 174 -12.60 0.71 -15.44
CA VAL A 174 -12.81 1.14 -14.05
C VAL A 174 -12.31 2.57 -13.82
N PHE A 175 -11.12 2.90 -14.30
CA PHE A 175 -10.51 4.21 -14.07
C PHE A 175 -10.73 5.19 -15.22
N GLY A 176 -10.89 4.71 -16.46
CA GLY A 176 -10.83 5.52 -17.67
C GLY A 176 -9.40 5.83 -18.08
N GLU A 177 -9.10 5.67 -19.38
CA GLU A 177 -7.75 5.88 -19.95
C GLU A 177 -7.20 7.28 -19.67
N ASP A 178 -8.05 8.32 -19.76
CA ASP A 178 -7.65 9.72 -19.54
C ASP A 178 -7.14 10.01 -18.11
N VAL A 179 -7.46 9.14 -17.15
CA VAL A 179 -7.03 9.29 -15.75
C VAL A 179 -5.70 8.58 -15.50
N ILE A 180 -5.26 7.72 -16.40
CA ILE A 180 -4.02 6.95 -16.25
C ILE A 180 -2.89 7.70 -16.94
N PHE A 181 -1.81 7.96 -16.22
CA PHE A 181 -0.55 8.40 -16.82
C PHE A 181 0.18 7.16 -17.34
N SER A 182 0.23 7.03 -18.65
CA SER A 182 0.71 5.85 -19.36
C SER A 182 2.16 6.00 -19.88
N PRO A 183 2.78 4.92 -20.37
CA PRO A 183 4.04 5.01 -21.11
C PRO A 183 3.99 5.97 -22.31
N THR A 184 2.84 6.09 -22.97
CA THR A 184 2.67 7.04 -24.09
C THR A 184 2.72 8.49 -23.58
N ASP A 185 2.05 8.78 -22.46
CA ASP A 185 2.09 10.11 -21.84
C ASP A 185 3.50 10.46 -21.38
N TRP A 186 4.24 9.46 -20.87
CA TRP A 186 5.66 9.62 -20.52
C TRP A 186 6.51 9.99 -21.73
N GLU A 187 6.37 9.29 -22.87
CA GLU A 187 7.10 9.63 -24.09
C GLU A 187 6.80 11.06 -24.56
N GLU A 188 5.54 11.50 -24.50
CA GLU A 188 5.14 12.87 -24.83
C GLU A 188 5.67 13.91 -23.83
N PHE A 189 5.72 13.55 -22.54
CA PHE A 189 6.23 14.39 -21.45
C PHE A 189 7.75 14.49 -21.43
N SER A 190 8.47 13.43 -21.86
CA SER A 190 9.93 13.18 -21.72
C SER A 190 10.89 14.21 -22.33
N GLY A 191 10.41 15.40 -22.66
CA GLY A 191 11.28 16.57 -22.86
C GLY A 191 12.06 16.99 -21.61
N SER A 192 11.79 16.41 -20.44
CA SER A 192 12.57 16.54 -19.19
C SER A 192 13.21 15.22 -18.77
N ASP A 193 14.37 15.31 -18.10
CA ASP A 193 15.04 14.17 -17.46
C ASP A 193 14.32 13.70 -16.16
N ASP A 194 13.28 14.42 -15.73
CA ASP A 194 12.54 14.19 -14.48
C ASP A 194 11.12 13.66 -14.73
N TRP A 195 10.63 12.83 -13.79
CA TRP A 195 9.22 12.44 -13.73
C TRP A 195 8.31 13.64 -13.43
N PRO A 196 7.08 13.71 -13.97
CA PRO A 196 6.15 14.78 -13.64
C PRO A 196 5.89 14.84 -12.13
N SER A 197 5.70 16.06 -11.63
CA SER A 197 5.20 16.26 -10.27
C SER A 197 3.72 15.87 -10.18
N PRO A 198 3.21 15.53 -8.98
CA PRO A 198 1.77 15.27 -8.82
C PRO A 198 0.88 16.46 -9.22
N ALA A 199 1.35 17.70 -9.09
CA ALA A 199 0.64 18.88 -9.58
C ALA A 199 0.50 18.89 -11.11
N GLU A 200 1.56 18.49 -11.82
CA GLU A 200 1.55 18.39 -13.28
C GLU A 200 0.65 17.25 -13.74
N LEU A 201 0.71 16.08 -13.10
CA LEU A 201 -0.20 14.95 -13.40
C LEU A 201 -1.66 15.37 -13.28
N VAL A 202 -2.05 15.98 -12.15
CA VAL A 202 -3.42 16.47 -11.98
C VAL A 202 -3.78 17.54 -13.00
N ALA A 203 -2.86 18.42 -13.38
CA ALA A 203 -3.08 19.40 -14.44
C ALA A 203 -3.24 18.78 -15.84
N MET A 204 -2.63 17.62 -16.08
CA MET A 204 -2.81 16.79 -17.27
C MET A 204 -4.14 16.02 -17.26
N GLY A 205 -4.80 15.93 -16.10
CA GLY A 205 -6.01 15.12 -15.90
C GLY A 205 -5.70 13.69 -15.44
N THR A 206 -4.42 13.32 -15.34
CA THR A 206 -3.98 12.00 -14.92
C THR A 206 -3.76 11.94 -13.42
N ARG A 207 -4.10 10.81 -12.82
CA ARG A 207 -4.09 10.58 -11.36
C ARG A 207 -3.72 9.16 -10.96
N VAL A 208 -3.51 8.25 -11.91
CA VAL A 208 -3.08 6.87 -11.63
C VAL A 208 -1.85 6.57 -12.47
N ILE A 209 -0.81 6.03 -11.84
CA ILE A 209 0.34 5.43 -12.51
C ILE A 209 0.31 3.95 -12.18
N ILE A 210 0.46 3.09 -13.18
CA ILE A 210 0.41 1.64 -13.00
C ILE A 210 1.72 1.04 -13.50
N ALA A 211 2.36 0.22 -12.68
CA ALA A 211 3.52 -0.57 -13.06
C ALA A 211 3.25 -2.06 -12.82
N GLY A 212 3.81 -2.94 -13.65
CA GLY A 212 3.73 -4.39 -13.47
C GLY A 212 4.85 -5.11 -14.23
N SER A 213 4.92 -6.44 -14.12
CA SER A 213 5.96 -7.23 -14.80
C SER A 213 5.95 -7.00 -16.32
N GLU A 214 4.77 -7.05 -16.93
CA GLU A 214 4.59 -6.87 -18.36
C GLU A 214 4.26 -5.42 -18.74
N SER A 215 4.86 -4.94 -19.84
CA SER A 215 4.54 -3.61 -20.39
C SER A 215 3.25 -3.67 -21.20
N SER A 216 2.37 -2.69 -21.04
CA SER A 216 1.24 -2.46 -21.94
C SER A 216 1.14 -0.99 -22.35
N THR A 217 0.10 -0.64 -23.12
CA THR A 217 -0.16 0.78 -23.42
C THR A 217 -0.56 1.60 -22.19
N LEU A 218 -0.96 0.95 -21.09
CA LEU A 218 -1.39 1.59 -19.84
C LEU A 218 -0.45 1.33 -18.67
N VAL A 219 0.36 0.26 -18.73
CA VAL A 219 1.18 -0.24 -17.62
C VAL A 219 2.67 -0.13 -17.96
N PHE A 220 3.43 0.49 -17.06
CA PHE A 220 4.90 0.51 -17.12
C PHE A 220 5.48 -0.85 -16.73
N SER A 221 6.44 -1.38 -17.49
CA SER A 221 7.13 -2.61 -17.09
C SER A 221 8.13 -2.34 -15.95
N THR A 222 8.16 -3.23 -14.96
CA THR A 222 9.15 -3.23 -13.88
C THR A 222 10.45 -3.92 -14.29
N ASP A 223 10.40 -4.85 -15.25
CA ASP A 223 11.53 -5.70 -15.66
C ASP A 223 12.63 -4.99 -16.45
N SER A 224 12.31 -3.88 -17.14
CA SER A 224 13.29 -3.17 -17.97
C SER A 224 14.02 -2.02 -17.27
N ASP A 225 13.44 -1.41 -16.24
CA ASP A 225 13.89 -0.10 -15.76
C ASP A 225 13.89 0.09 -14.22
N ALA A 226 13.36 -0.86 -13.44
CA ALA A 226 13.32 -0.78 -11.97
C ALA A 226 13.91 -2.04 -11.34
N VAL A 227 15.20 -2.01 -11.00
CA VAL A 227 15.79 -3.06 -10.15
C VAL A 227 15.20 -2.92 -8.75
N GLU A 228 14.17 -3.70 -8.45
CA GLU A 228 13.69 -3.91 -7.09
C GLU A 228 14.75 -4.71 -6.34
N VAL A 229 15.56 -4.02 -5.54
CA VAL A 229 16.45 -4.70 -4.60
C VAL A 229 15.64 -4.95 -3.35
N LEU A 230 15.23 -6.20 -3.16
CA LEU A 230 14.65 -6.68 -1.92
C LEU A 230 15.76 -6.81 -0.88
N ILE A 231 15.67 -6.02 0.19
CA ILE A 231 16.50 -6.16 1.38
C ILE A 231 15.56 -6.60 2.50
N SER A 232 15.86 -7.74 3.12
CA SER A 232 15.11 -8.18 4.30
C SER A 232 15.35 -7.23 5.47
N ALA A 233 14.40 -7.14 6.39
CA ALA A 233 14.57 -6.33 7.61
C ALA A 233 15.80 -6.77 8.43
N GLU A 234 16.14 -8.07 8.44
CA GLU A 234 17.33 -8.61 9.12
C GLU A 234 18.63 -8.13 8.47
N ASP A 235 18.72 -8.21 7.13
CA ASP A 235 19.89 -7.74 6.39
C ASP A 235 20.08 -6.22 6.55
N PHE A 236 18.98 -5.49 6.68
CA PHE A 236 19.01 -4.05 6.93
C PHE A 236 19.45 -3.69 8.37
N ASP A 237 19.00 -4.42 9.39
CA ASP A 237 19.37 -4.14 10.80
C ASP A 237 20.88 -4.21 11.06
N THR A 238 21.60 -4.96 10.24
CA THR A 238 23.05 -5.14 10.36
C THR A 238 23.90 -4.23 9.46
N SER A 239 23.29 -3.45 8.56
CA SER A 239 23.99 -2.57 7.62
C SER A 239 23.83 -1.08 8.00
N GLU A 240 24.94 -0.35 8.14
CA GLU A 240 24.85 1.12 8.14
C GLU A 240 24.44 1.58 6.73
N CYS A 241 23.73 2.71 6.58
CA CYS A 241 23.34 3.26 5.27
C CYS A 241 24.50 3.33 4.25
N ALA A 242 25.75 3.39 4.75
CA ALA A 242 26.98 3.50 3.96
C ALA A 242 27.58 2.15 3.52
N ASP A 243 27.19 1.03 4.12
CA ASP A 243 27.76 -0.30 3.81
C ASP A 243 27.07 -0.98 2.62
N VAL A 244 26.01 -0.38 2.08
CA VAL A 244 25.37 -0.86 0.86
C VAL A 244 26.07 -0.27 -0.38
N GLU A 245 27.35 -0.61 -0.54
CA GLU A 245 28.15 -0.27 -1.72
C GLU A 245 27.59 -0.95 -2.98
N GLY A 246 27.19 -0.18 -4.00
CA GLY A 246 26.91 -0.72 -5.35
C GLY A 246 25.60 -0.31 -6.00
N PHE A 247 24.86 0.60 -5.38
CA PHE A 247 23.53 0.97 -5.83
C PHE A 247 23.52 1.89 -7.07
N PRO A 248 22.94 1.46 -8.22
CA PRO A 248 22.80 2.32 -9.38
C PRO A 248 21.76 3.42 -9.11
N GLU A 249 22.08 4.66 -9.48
CA GLU A 249 21.06 5.72 -9.63
C GLU A 249 20.55 5.72 -11.09
N PRO A 250 19.24 5.92 -11.34
CA PRO A 250 18.12 5.92 -10.40
C PRO A 250 17.49 4.52 -10.27
N SER A 251 17.21 4.05 -9.05
CA SER A 251 16.42 2.84 -8.82
C SER A 251 15.56 3.00 -7.57
N TRP A 252 14.48 2.21 -7.53
CA TRP A 252 13.51 2.24 -6.44
C TRP A 252 13.91 1.15 -5.46
N TYR A 253 14.25 1.55 -4.24
CA TYR A 253 14.66 0.62 -3.20
C TYR A 253 13.49 0.28 -2.30
N ARG A 254 13.26 -1.02 -2.15
CA ARG A 254 12.25 -1.59 -1.29
C ARG A 254 12.94 -2.31 -0.14
N VAL A 255 12.63 -1.90 1.09
CA VAL A 255 12.90 -2.73 2.26
C VAL A 255 11.60 -3.39 2.65
N GLN A 256 11.62 -4.72 2.67
CA GLN A 256 10.48 -5.54 3.01
C GLN A 256 10.77 -6.26 4.34
N GLY A 257 9.83 -6.18 5.27
CA GLY A 257 9.82 -7.11 6.40
C GLY A 257 9.20 -8.41 5.92
N ASP A 258 9.84 -9.55 6.19
CA ASP A 258 9.25 -10.82 5.81
C ASP A 258 7.93 -11.00 6.55
N MET A 259 6.92 -11.49 5.83
CA MET A 259 5.69 -11.94 6.46
C MET A 259 6.00 -13.03 7.46
N VAL A 260 5.16 -13.17 8.49
CA VAL A 260 5.13 -14.33 9.38
C VAL A 260 4.94 -15.59 8.54
N GLU A 261 6.03 -16.17 8.04
CA GLU A 261 6.01 -17.44 7.36
C GLU A 261 5.64 -18.48 8.42
N TYR A 262 4.45 -19.06 8.35
CA TYR A 262 4.10 -20.14 9.26
C TYR A 262 4.72 -21.42 8.72
N ARG A 263 5.89 -21.79 9.25
CA ARG A 263 6.50 -23.07 8.89
C ARG A 263 5.76 -24.20 9.59
N LEU A 264 5.33 -25.18 8.80
CA LEU A 264 4.86 -26.47 9.32
C LEU A 264 6.07 -27.35 9.65
N ASP A 265 6.62 -27.20 10.85
CA ASP A 265 7.70 -28.07 11.29
C ASP A 265 7.14 -29.44 11.71
N ARG A 266 7.75 -30.49 11.16
CA ARG A 266 7.39 -31.89 11.46
C ARG A 266 7.88 -32.26 12.87
N ALA A 267 7.12 -31.88 13.90
CA ALA A 267 7.35 -32.37 15.26
C ALA A 267 7.03 -33.87 15.34
N ASN A 268 7.92 -34.64 15.99
CA ASN A 268 7.87 -36.10 16.07
C ASN A 268 6.47 -36.64 16.43
N SER A 269 5.74 -37.11 15.41
CA SER A 269 4.48 -37.84 15.46
C SER A 269 3.31 -37.14 16.18
N THR A 270 2.29 -36.76 15.42
CA THR A 270 0.89 -36.39 15.78
C THR A 270 0.50 -34.93 16.01
N ILE A 271 1.42 -33.97 15.97
CA ILE A 271 1.06 -32.54 16.03
C ILE A 271 1.98 -31.78 15.09
N PHE A 272 1.43 -31.08 14.10
CA PHE A 272 2.16 -30.04 13.38
C PHE A 272 2.17 -28.79 14.27
N GLU A 273 3.35 -28.21 14.49
CA GLU A 273 3.47 -26.93 15.18
C GLU A 273 3.57 -25.85 14.10
N LEU A 274 2.62 -24.91 14.11
CA LEU A 274 2.73 -23.67 13.34
C LEU A 274 3.76 -22.80 14.07
N VAL A 275 5.01 -22.83 13.61
CA VAL A 275 6.05 -21.96 14.15
C VAL A 275 6.09 -20.71 13.28
N PRO A 276 5.92 -19.49 13.84
CA PRO A 276 6.21 -18.28 13.10
C PRO A 276 7.71 -18.29 12.76
N GLY A 277 8.00 -18.38 11.48
CA GLY A 277 9.32 -18.43 10.88
C GLY A 277 9.82 -17.10 10.35
N SER A 278 9.06 -16.00 10.46
CA SER A 278 9.54 -14.70 10.00
C SER A 278 10.77 -14.25 10.79
N ASP A 279 11.80 -13.91 10.04
CA ASP A 279 12.76 -12.89 10.42
C ASP A 279 11.99 -11.57 10.60
N GLU A 280 12.32 -10.82 11.66
CA GLU A 280 11.46 -9.84 12.33
C GLU A 280 10.72 -8.86 11.38
N ALA A 281 9.39 -8.73 11.55
CA ALA A 281 8.62 -7.67 10.91
C ALA A 281 9.29 -6.30 11.13
N LEU A 282 9.25 -5.42 10.12
CA LEU A 282 9.85 -4.08 10.22
C LEU A 282 9.43 -3.41 11.53
N THR A 283 10.40 -3.17 12.40
CA THR A 283 10.15 -2.44 13.64
C THR A 283 10.11 -0.95 13.39
N SER A 284 9.59 -0.20 14.36
CA SER A 284 9.62 1.26 14.32
C SER A 284 11.05 1.81 14.15
N SER A 285 12.02 1.22 14.84
CA SER A 285 13.43 1.64 14.75
C SER A 285 14.06 1.32 13.40
N MET A 286 13.70 0.18 12.79
CA MET A 286 14.18 -0.18 11.44
C MET A 286 13.63 0.80 10.42
N THR A 287 12.33 1.11 10.50
CA THR A 287 11.67 2.07 9.60
C THR A 287 12.33 3.45 9.63
N ASP A 288 12.64 3.96 10.83
CA ASP A 288 13.37 5.23 10.98
C ASP A 288 14.73 5.19 10.26
N ASN A 289 15.47 4.09 10.40
CA ASN A 289 16.77 3.91 9.75
C ASN A 289 16.64 3.83 8.22
N VAL A 290 15.68 3.05 7.69
CA VAL A 290 15.40 2.92 6.24
C VAL A 290 15.11 4.30 5.63
N MET A 291 14.24 5.07 6.28
CA MET A 291 13.88 6.41 5.83
C MET A 291 15.07 7.38 5.88
N ASN A 292 15.91 7.29 6.92
CA ASN A 292 17.12 8.10 7.02
C ASN A 292 18.16 7.77 5.94
N CYS A 293 18.15 6.56 5.40
CA CYS A 293 18.98 6.18 4.25
C CYS A 293 18.39 6.65 2.89
N GLY A 294 17.17 7.22 2.88
CA GLY A 294 16.50 7.67 1.66
C GLY A 294 15.73 6.57 0.92
N PHE A 295 15.51 5.42 1.55
CA PHE A 295 14.75 4.32 0.97
C PHE A 295 13.25 4.45 1.26
N THR A 296 12.45 3.75 0.46
CA THR A 296 11.00 3.67 0.64
C THR A 296 10.65 2.34 1.31
N PRO A 297 10.23 2.32 2.60
CA PRO A 297 9.76 1.10 3.22
C PRO A 297 8.40 0.72 2.62
N THR A 298 8.26 -0.56 2.27
CA THR A 298 6.96 -1.17 1.95
C THR A 298 6.58 -2.08 3.10
N PHE A 299 5.36 -1.96 3.57
CA PHE A 299 4.96 -2.64 4.79
C PHE A 299 4.05 -3.82 4.51
N ASP A 300 4.52 -5.01 4.89
CA ASP A 300 3.65 -6.13 5.23
C ASP A 300 3.04 -5.87 6.60
N ARG A 301 1.70 -5.77 6.66
CA ARG A 301 0.94 -5.50 7.89
C ARG A 301 1.20 -4.12 8.50
N LEU A 302 0.84 -3.10 7.74
CA LEU A 302 0.88 -1.72 8.23
C LEU A 302 -0.13 -1.53 9.37
N ASP A 303 0.40 -1.34 10.59
CA ASP A 303 -0.39 -1.04 11.79
C ASP A 303 -0.09 0.35 12.36
N ALA A 304 -0.74 0.68 13.48
CA ALA A 304 -0.61 2.00 14.08
C ALA A 304 0.80 2.28 14.63
N ASP A 305 1.51 1.26 15.12
CA ASP A 305 2.83 1.40 15.72
C ASP A 305 3.89 1.59 14.63
N LEU A 306 3.75 0.89 13.50
CA LEU A 306 4.61 1.05 12.33
C LEU A 306 4.35 2.38 11.61
N MET A 307 3.09 2.82 11.54
CA MET A 307 2.76 4.18 11.10
C MET A 307 3.40 5.23 12.02
N GLU A 308 3.50 4.96 13.33
CA GLU A 308 4.13 5.88 14.29
C GLU A 308 5.62 6.09 14.01
N SER A 309 6.36 5.13 13.44
CA SER A 309 7.75 5.37 13.00
C SER A 309 7.87 6.09 11.68
N THR A 310 6.83 6.14 10.86
CA THR A 310 6.94 6.91 9.63
C THR A 310 6.92 8.41 9.93
N ILE A 311 7.46 9.22 9.01
CA ILE A 311 7.41 10.70 9.07
C ILE A 311 5.98 11.26 9.19
N TRP A 312 4.96 10.42 8.98
CA TRP A 312 3.54 10.75 9.03
C TRP A 312 2.93 10.69 10.43
N SER A 313 3.73 10.43 11.45
CA SER A 313 3.32 10.35 12.85
C SER A 313 3.47 11.67 13.60
N TRP A 314 2.81 11.78 14.76
CA TRP A 314 3.07 12.87 15.70
C TRP A 314 4.43 12.66 16.37
N ASP A 315 5.15 13.76 16.58
CA ASP A 315 6.34 13.80 17.39
C ASP A 315 6.01 13.38 18.84
N THR A 316 7.03 12.96 19.58
CA THR A 316 6.84 12.41 20.92
C THR A 316 6.08 13.40 21.81
N ASP A 317 5.07 12.91 22.53
CA ASP A 317 4.16 13.71 23.37
C ASP A 317 3.29 14.74 22.61
N ARG A 318 3.14 14.56 21.29
CA ARG A 318 2.28 15.39 20.42
C ARG A 318 1.01 14.64 19.94
N PRO A 319 -0.08 15.36 19.63
CA PRO A 319 -0.29 16.76 19.95
C PRO A 319 -0.35 16.96 21.47
N GLU A 320 0.16 18.10 21.97
CA GLU A 320 0.11 18.40 23.41
C GLU A 320 -1.34 18.23 23.92
N THR A 321 -1.54 17.62 25.08
CA THR A 321 -2.90 17.53 25.63
C THR A 321 -3.22 18.76 26.50
N GLY A 322 -4.32 19.45 26.22
CA GLY A 322 -4.83 20.53 27.08
C GLY A 322 -4.31 21.93 26.73
N PHE A 323 -4.70 22.43 25.56
CA PHE A 323 -4.39 23.78 25.11
C PHE A 323 -5.63 24.69 25.15
N ASP A 324 -5.41 25.95 25.55
CA ASP A 324 -6.46 26.99 25.61
C ASP A 324 -6.67 27.71 24.26
N LEU A 325 -5.75 27.50 23.31
CA LEU A 325 -5.73 28.15 22.01
C LEU A 325 -5.69 27.12 20.88
N PRO A 326 -6.22 27.46 19.69
CA PRO A 326 -6.08 26.63 18.50
C PRO A 326 -4.60 26.36 18.19
N ARG A 327 -4.30 25.12 17.83
CA ARG A 327 -2.97 24.70 17.39
C ARG A 327 -3.06 24.08 16.01
N ALA A 328 -2.00 24.26 15.24
CA ALA A 328 -1.88 23.69 13.91
C ALA A 328 -0.89 22.53 13.91
N ALA A 329 -1.19 21.54 13.08
CA ALA A 329 -0.28 20.46 12.75
C ALA A 329 0.74 20.97 11.72
N VAL A 330 2.01 21.00 12.10
CA VAL A 330 3.14 21.32 11.22
C VAL A 330 4.17 20.21 11.26
N ILE A 331 4.94 20.05 10.19
CA ILE A 331 6.07 19.13 10.19
C ILE A 331 7.24 19.80 10.92
N SER A 332 7.77 19.14 11.93
CA SER A 332 8.92 19.59 12.70
C SER A 332 10.18 19.58 11.84
N SER A 333 10.96 20.66 11.88
CA SER A 333 12.27 20.71 11.23
C SER A 333 13.31 19.78 11.84
N ASP A 334 13.09 19.38 13.10
CA ASP A 334 14.10 18.67 13.90
C ASP A 334 14.02 17.15 13.71
N GLY A 335 12.91 16.63 13.18
CA GLY A 335 12.72 15.19 12.99
C GLY A 335 11.72 14.79 11.91
N GLY A 336 11.17 15.75 11.13
CA GLY A 336 10.24 15.44 10.05
C GLY A 336 8.86 14.91 10.48
N ARG A 337 8.61 14.78 11.79
CA ARG A 337 7.33 14.33 12.37
C ARG A 337 6.36 15.49 12.57
N TRP A 338 5.06 15.19 12.66
CA TRP A 338 4.02 16.17 12.95
C TRP A 338 4.13 16.71 14.37
N THR A 339 4.06 18.02 14.54
CA THR A 339 3.99 18.67 15.85
C THR A 339 2.87 19.69 15.86
N ASP A 340 2.35 20.03 17.04
CA ASP A 340 1.32 21.03 17.19
C ASP A 340 1.93 22.37 17.62
N VAL A 341 1.89 23.36 16.73
CA VAL A 341 2.31 24.73 17.04
C VAL A 341 1.11 25.61 17.36
N GLU A 342 1.27 26.47 18.36
CA GLU A 342 0.28 27.49 18.66
C GLU A 342 0.13 28.41 17.45
N THR A 343 -1.07 28.52 16.90
CA THR A 343 -1.33 29.44 15.81
C THR A 343 -1.69 30.79 16.40
N ASP A 344 -0.86 31.80 16.15
CA ASP A 344 -1.30 33.19 16.30
C ASP A 344 -2.35 33.45 15.21
N SER A 345 -3.60 33.69 15.61
CA SER A 345 -4.70 33.91 14.68
C SER A 345 -4.48 35.11 13.74
N ASP A 346 -3.50 35.97 14.06
CA ASP A 346 -3.15 37.17 13.28
C ASP A 346 -1.96 36.96 12.32
N SER A 347 -1.29 35.80 12.32
CA SER A 347 -0.09 35.57 11.49
C SER A 347 -0.39 35.53 9.99
N GLY A 348 -1.65 35.25 9.61
CA GLY A 348 -2.04 35.02 8.22
C GLY A 348 -1.43 33.75 7.61
N GLU A 349 -0.69 32.97 8.40
CA GLU A 349 -0.08 31.73 7.96
C GLU A 349 -1.14 30.64 7.84
N ARG A 350 -1.13 29.94 6.70
CA ARG A 350 -1.97 28.77 6.48
C ARG A 350 -1.23 27.56 6.98
N HIS A 351 -1.73 26.99 8.07
CA HIS A 351 -1.29 25.70 8.54
C HIS A 351 -2.41 24.69 8.38
N SER A 352 -2.06 23.41 8.24
CA SER A 352 -3.07 22.35 8.33
C SER A 352 -3.32 22.02 9.78
N PHE A 353 -4.52 21.56 10.08
CA PHE A 353 -4.96 21.29 11.43
C PHE A 353 -5.64 19.94 11.49
N ALA A 354 -5.42 19.22 12.59
CA ALA A 354 -6.21 18.07 12.97
C ALA A 354 -7.18 18.54 14.07
N CYS A 355 -8.48 18.58 13.79
CA CYS A 355 -9.47 18.97 14.81
C CYS A 355 -9.88 17.78 15.68
N ARG A 356 -9.96 18.00 16.99
CA ARG A 356 -10.64 17.12 17.94
C ARG A 356 -11.98 17.74 18.31
N ASN A 357 -13.09 17.05 18.04
CA ASN A 357 -14.37 17.36 18.71
C ASN A 357 -14.86 16.14 19.50
N SER A 358 -15.50 16.42 20.63
CA SER A 358 -16.14 15.58 21.65
C SER A 358 -16.75 14.21 21.23
N GLY A 359 -15.94 13.31 20.65
CA GLY A 359 -16.30 11.93 20.31
C GLY A 359 -16.57 11.64 18.83
N THR A 360 -16.44 12.61 17.92
CA THR A 360 -16.54 12.37 16.47
C THR A 360 -15.67 13.37 15.73
N VAL A 361 -14.87 12.86 14.77
CA VAL A 361 -14.01 13.67 13.91
C VAL A 361 -14.86 14.17 12.74
N ILE A 362 -14.91 15.49 12.52
CA ILE A 362 -15.60 16.13 11.40
C ILE A 362 -14.62 17.06 10.69
N PHE A 363 -14.54 16.98 9.36
CA PHE A 363 -13.82 17.94 8.51
C PHE A 363 -14.81 18.82 7.78
N PRO A 364 -14.77 20.16 7.96
CA PRO A 364 -15.36 21.06 7.01
C PRO A 364 -14.31 21.45 5.97
N SER A 365 -14.50 21.06 4.71
CA SER A 365 -13.77 21.67 3.60
C SER A 365 -14.15 23.16 3.50
N GLY A 366 -13.14 24.04 3.45
CA GLY A 366 -13.32 25.42 2.97
C GLY A 366 -13.78 26.52 3.94
N VAL A 367 -13.69 26.37 5.27
CA VAL A 367 -14.13 27.45 6.19
C VAL A 367 -13.02 28.48 6.44
N ARG A 368 -13.25 29.73 6.01
CA ARG A 368 -12.57 30.92 6.56
C ARG A 368 -13.26 31.33 7.85
N PHE A 369 -12.60 31.19 9.00
CA PHE A 369 -13.08 31.84 10.22
C PHE A 369 -12.76 33.33 10.15
N THR A 370 -13.80 34.16 10.24
CA THR A 370 -13.67 35.58 10.58
C THR A 370 -14.12 35.74 12.03
N HIS A 371 -13.40 36.61 12.74
CA HIS A 371 -13.45 36.85 14.18
C HIS A 371 -14.83 36.65 14.84
N GLY A 372 -14.90 35.80 15.87
CA GLY A 372 -16.01 35.80 16.85
C GLY A 372 -16.94 34.59 16.90
N GLN A 373 -16.66 33.47 16.23
CA GLN A 373 -17.44 32.23 16.44
C GLN A 373 -16.73 31.28 17.40
N THR A 374 -17.35 31.08 18.56
CA THR A 374 -17.05 29.99 19.50
C THR A 374 -17.90 28.77 19.10
N VAL A 375 -17.32 27.58 19.17
CA VAL A 375 -18.04 26.29 19.04
C VAL A 375 -18.89 26.03 20.28
#